data_AF-A0A6A1TWN9-F1
#
_entry.id   AF-A0A6A1TWN9-F1
#
_cell.length_a   1.000
_cell.length_b   1.000
_cell.length_c   1.000
_cell.angle_alpha   90.00
_cell.angle_beta   90.00
_cell.angle_gamma   90.00
#
_symmetry.space_group_name_H-M   'P 1'
#
loop_
_entity.id
_entity.type
_entity.pdbx_description
1 polymer ?
#
loop_
_entity_poly.entity_id
_entity_poly.type
_entity_poly.pdbx_seq_one_letter_code
_entity_poly.pdbx_strand_id
1 'polypeptide(L)' 'MTLAEARQAIFETLNQIEDEFAVRYTRNLNLFINPTDEVGDKVVVRNRLGGEVRRVTKKGAYRSAADEYSI' A
#
# COMPACT_ATOMS: atom_id res chain seq x y z
N MET A 1 0.96 16.07 -5.55
CA MET A 1 0.74 14.69 -6.00
C MET A 1 -0.69 14.27 -5.65
N THR A 2 -1.45 13.80 -6.62
CA THR A 2 -2.79 13.22 -6.39
C THR A 2 -2.67 11.78 -5.88
N LEU A 3 -3.75 11.25 -5.29
CA LEU A 3 -3.78 9.85 -4.90
C LEU A 3 -3.68 8.91 -6.12
N ALA A 4 -4.05 9.37 -7.32
CA ALA A 4 -3.89 8.60 -8.55
C ALA A 4 -2.42 8.47 -8.94
N GLU A 5 -1.66 9.55 -8.88
CA GLU A 5 -0.21 9.56 -9.10
C GLU A 5 0.53 8.71 -8.05
N ALA A 6 0.11 8.81 -6.77
CA ALA A 6 0.68 7.97 -5.72
C ALA A 6 0.46 6.48 -5.97
N ARG A 7 -0.72 6.07 -6.46
CA ARG A 7 -0.98 4.67 -6.85
C ARG A 7 -0.07 4.22 -7.99
N GLN A 8 0.12 5.08 -9.00
CA GLN A 8 1.00 4.78 -10.13
C GLN A 8 2.45 4.59 -9.66
N ALA A 9 2.97 5.48 -8.82
CA ALA A 9 4.33 5.38 -8.29
C ALA A 9 4.54 4.09 -7.46
N ILE A 10 3.55 3.70 -6.65
CA ILE A 10 3.60 2.43 -5.90
C ILE A 10 3.66 1.25 -6.88
N PHE A 11 2.83 1.25 -7.92
CA PHE A 11 2.80 0.18 -8.92
C PHE A 11 4.12 0.05 -9.67
N GLU A 12 4.69 1.17 -10.12
CA GLU A 12 6.00 1.21 -10.79
C GLU A 12 7.13 0.68 -9.89
N THR A 13 7.10 1.04 -8.60
CA THR A 13 8.07 0.53 -7.62
C THR A 13 7.97 -0.99 -7.47
N LEU A 14 6.75 -1.54 -7.45
CA LEU A 14 6.55 -3.00 -7.39
C LEU A 14 7.07 -3.69 -8.65
N ASN A 15 6.84 -3.13 -9.84
CA ASN A 15 7.41 -3.67 -11.08
C ASN A 15 8.94 -3.62 -11.05
N GLN A 16 9.53 -2.54 -10.55
CA GLN A 16 10.97 -2.45 -10.38
C GLN A 16 11.52 -3.55 -9.45
N ILE A 17 10.80 -3.87 -8.37
CA ILE A 17 11.15 -4.97 -7.47
C ILE A 17 11.11 -6.32 -8.20
N GLU A 18 10.10 -6.56 -9.04
CA GLU A 18 9.97 -7.79 -9.82
C GLU A 18 11.06 -7.92 -10.88
N ASP A 19 11.32 -6.84 -11.63
CA ASP A 19 12.22 -6.85 -12.79
C ASP A 19 13.70 -6.77 -12.39
N GLU A 20 14.06 -5.85 -11.50
CA GLU A 20 15.47 -5.60 -11.13
C GLU A 20 15.97 -6.59 -10.07
N PHE A 21 15.10 -7.02 -9.16
CA PHE A 21 15.48 -7.87 -8.02
C PHE A 21 14.96 -9.31 -8.14
N ALA A 22 14.28 -9.65 -9.24
CA ALA A 22 13.73 -10.98 -9.51
C ALA A 22 12.80 -11.53 -8.42
N VAL A 23 12.20 -10.65 -7.60
CA VAL A 23 11.28 -11.04 -6.52
C VAL A 23 9.88 -11.23 -7.11
N ARG A 24 9.60 -12.44 -7.60
CA ARG A 24 8.31 -12.77 -8.24
C ARG A 24 7.18 -13.11 -7.28
N TYR A 25 7.52 -13.45 -6.04
CA TYR A 25 6.57 -13.91 -5.04
C TYR A 25 6.95 -13.37 -3.67
N THR A 26 5.96 -12.96 -2.90
CA THR A 26 6.15 -12.56 -1.51
C THR A 26 5.05 -13.14 -0.64
N ARG A 27 5.41 -13.59 0.57
CA ARG A 27 4.44 -14.02 1.59
C ARG A 27 3.84 -12.84 2.35
N ASN A 28 4.61 -11.77 2.54
CA ASN A 28 4.19 -10.57 3.29
C ASN A 28 4.83 -9.33 2.67
N LEU A 29 4.04 -8.25 2.56
CA LEU A 29 4.51 -6.94 2.12
C LEU A 29 3.99 -5.87 3.08
N ASN A 30 4.88 -5.00 3.55
CA ASN A 30 4.52 -3.85 4.35
C ASN A 30 4.84 -2.57 3.57
N LEU A 31 3.86 -1.70 3.41
CA LEU A 31 4.01 -0.40 2.77
C LEU A 31 3.72 0.70 3.81
N PHE A 32 4.68 1.60 4.01
CA PHE A 32 4.53 2.75 4.89
C PHE A 32 4.23 4.00 4.05
N ILE A 33 3.07 4.61 4.28
CA ILE A 33 2.65 5.82 3.57
C ILE A 33 2.45 6.92 4.62
N ASN A 34 3.21 8.00 4.48
CA ASN A 34 3.13 9.18 5.36
C ASN A 34 2.69 10.39 4.53
N PRO A 35 1.37 10.63 4.37
CA PRO A 35 0.89 11.79 3.64
C PRO A 35 1.18 13.08 4.45
N THR A 36 1.75 14.06 3.76
CA THR A 36 1.93 15.43 4.27
C THR A 36 1.11 16.40 3.43
N ASP A 37 0.77 17.56 3.99
CA ASP A 37 0.18 18.65 3.24
C ASP A 37 1.25 19.46 2.49
N GLU A 38 0.83 20.58 1.89
CA GLU A 38 1.70 21.45 1.09
C GLU A 38 2.79 22.17 1.91
N VAL A 39 2.66 22.22 3.24
CA VAL A 39 3.65 22.84 4.13
C VAL A 39 4.47 21.80 4.92
N GLY A 40 4.20 20.51 4.72
CA GLY A 40 4.93 19.41 5.34
C GLY A 40 4.29 18.87 6.62
N ASP A 41 3.12 19.39 7.00
CA ASP A 41 2.41 18.90 8.18
C ASP A 41 1.72 17.57 7.90
N LYS A 42 1.61 16.75 8.94
CA LYS A 42 1.03 15.40 8.84
C LYS A 42 -0.47 15.48 8.53
N VAL A 43 -0.90 14.78 7.48
CA VAL A 43 -2.32 14.63 7.17
C VAL A 43 -2.96 13.56 8.06
N VAL A 44 -4.03 13.95 8.78
CA VAL A 44 -4.84 13.02 9.60
C VAL A 44 -6.09 12.62 8.83
N VAL A 45 -6.18 11.34 8.44
CA VAL A 45 -7.34 10.79 7.74
C VAL A 45 -8.50 10.60 8.70
N ARG A 46 -9.69 11.08 8.32
CA ARG A 46 -10.93 10.91 9.10
C ARG A 46 -12.00 10.16 8.30
N ASN A 47 -12.81 9.36 8.99
CA ASN A 47 -13.95 8.67 8.42
C ASN A 47 -15.15 9.61 8.25
N ARG A 48 -16.25 9.10 7.68
CA ARG A 48 -17.48 9.88 7.45
C ARG A 48 -18.13 10.44 8.71
N LEU A 49 -17.83 9.88 9.88
CA LEU A 49 -18.32 10.32 11.18
C LEU A 49 -17.32 11.27 11.88
N GLY A 50 -16.25 11.68 11.21
CA GLY A 50 -15.21 12.55 11.75
C GLY A 50 -14.17 11.85 12.63
N GLY A 51 -14.26 10.54 12.83
CA GLY A 51 -13.31 9.76 13.62
C GLY A 51 -12.00 9.50 12.86
N GLU A 52 -10.87 9.57 13.56
CA GLU A 52 -9.54 9.28 13.00
C GLU A 52 -9.46 7.84 12.46
N VAL A 53 -8.97 7.68 11.24
CA VAL A 53 -8.68 6.38 10.64
C VAL A 53 -7.25 5.98 10.97
N ARG A 54 -7.07 5.19 12.03
CA ARG A 54 -5.74 4.68 12.43
C ARG A 54 -5.31 3.42 11.67
N ARG A 55 -6.28 2.66 11.16
CA ARG A 55 -6.02 1.40 10.47
C ARG A 55 -7.14 1.10 9.48
N VAL A 56 -6.76 0.72 8.26
CA VAL A 56 -7.67 0.15 7.27
C VAL A 56 -7.29 -1.33 7.13
N THR A 57 -8.21 -2.24 7.45
CA THR A 57 -8.02 -3.67 7.24
C THR A 57 -9.00 -4.16 6.19
N LYS A 58 -8.56 -5.04 5.29
CA LYS A 58 -9.49 -5.80 4.43
C LYS A 58 -10.42 -6.62 5.33
N LYS A 59 -11.72 -6.64 5.04
CA LYS A 59 -12.67 -7.55 5.69
C LYS A 59 -12.64 -8.88 4.94
N GLY A 60 -12.18 -9.94 5.61
CA GLY A 60 -12.06 -11.29 5.04
C GLY A 60 -10.62 -11.67 4.70
N ALA A 61 -10.40 -12.98 4.50
CA ALA A 61 -9.07 -13.51 4.23
C ALA A 61 -8.47 -12.90 2.95
N TYR A 62 -7.24 -12.43 3.05
CA TYR A 62 -6.38 -12.34 1.88
C TYR A 62 -6.00 -13.77 1.50
N ARG A 63 -6.28 -14.18 0.26
CA ARG A 63 -5.69 -15.40 -0.31
C ARG A 63 -4.43 -14.96 -1.03
N SER A 64 -3.28 -15.43 -0.57
CA SER A 64 -2.02 -15.18 -1.28
C SER A 64 -2.00 -16.04 -2.53
N ALA A 65 -1.57 -15.47 -3.65
CA ALA A 65 -1.26 -16.29 -4.83
C ALA A 65 -0.17 -17.33 -4.51
N ALA A 66 0.75 -17.02 -3.59
CA ALA A 66 1.79 -17.96 -3.15
C ALA A 66 1.19 -19.23 -2.48
N ASP A 67 0.06 -19.08 -1.76
CA ASP A 67 -0.63 -20.21 -1.15
C ASP A 67 -1.26 -21.12 -2.22
N GLU A 68 -1.69 -20.56 -3.36
CA GLU A 68 -2.23 -21.34 -4.49
C GLU A 68 -1.14 -22.08 -5.27
N TYR A 69 0.08 -21.53 -5.33
CA TYR A 69 1.20 -22.10 -6.06
C TYR A 69 2.17 -22.94 -5.19
N SER A 70 1.88 -23.13 -3.90
CA SER A 70 2.72 -23.89 -2.94
C SER A 70 4.17 -23.37 -2.83
N ILE A 71 4.35 -22.05 -2.78
CA ILE A 71 5.65 -21.35 -2.67
C ILE A 71 5.77 -20.60 -1.34
#